data_AF-A0A7V3U1Y6-F1
#
_entry.id   AF-A0A7V3U1Y6-F1
#
_cell.length_a   1.000
_cell.length_b   1.000
_cell.length_c   1.000
_cell.angle_alpha   90.00
_cell.angle_beta   90.00
_cell.angle_gamma   90.00
#
_symmetry.space_group_name_H-M   'P 1'
#
loop_
_entity.id
_entity.type
_entity.pdbx_description
1 polymer ?
#
loop_
_entity_poly.entity_id
_entity_poly.type
_entity_poly.pdbx_seq_one_letter_code
_entity_poly.pdbx_strand_id
1 'polypeptide(L)'
;MMDDYYDLGTYSRAGVSMSEQAQMWFDRGLNWVFGYNHNEAIVCFERAIAADPDCAMAHWGIAYAKGPNYNYRWDHFTPEVKEDCLEVVTASLAAAEKCADGLAAELVAALKLRFPASAEVEDIAPTHDAYTDAMRQILARHPDDLEVITLAVEAMMCRTPWQLWDLKAGVPAEGSDVLEAQAALERAFAQVEGAWQHPGILHLYIHIMEMSPTPEKALRMGDALVDLVP
;
A
#
# COMPACT_ATOMS: atom_id res chain seq x y z
N MET A 1 26.72 -2.43 -14.64
CA MET A 1 27.09 -1.20 -13.93
C MET A 1 26.15 -1.13 -12.74
N MET A 2 26.66 -1.04 -11.51
CA MET A 2 25.78 -0.66 -10.39
C MET A 2 25.20 0.70 -10.75
N ASP A 3 23.88 0.77 -10.88
CA ASP A 3 23.16 2.03 -11.07
C ASP A 3 23.43 2.89 -9.83
N ASP A 4 23.83 4.15 -9.97
CA ASP A 4 24.17 5.06 -8.84
C ASP A 4 22.94 5.46 -8.00
N TYR A 5 21.86 4.68 -8.06
CA TYR A 5 20.61 4.92 -7.36
C TYR A 5 20.70 4.44 -5.90
N TYR A 6 19.85 4.98 -5.03
CA TYR A 6 19.75 4.56 -3.63
C TYR A 6 19.45 3.06 -3.54
N ASP A 7 20.13 2.35 -2.63
CA ASP A 7 19.93 0.92 -2.43
C ASP A 7 18.61 0.69 -1.69
N LEU A 8 17.59 0.19 -2.40
CA LEU A 8 16.28 -0.14 -1.85
C LEU A 8 16.14 -1.65 -1.60
N GLY A 9 17.25 -2.38 -1.59
CA GLY A 9 17.24 -3.83 -1.51
C GLY A 9 16.76 -4.48 -2.80
N THR A 10 16.39 -5.76 -2.69
CA THR A 10 16.15 -6.63 -3.86
C THR A 10 14.69 -7.11 -3.99
N TYR A 11 13.77 -6.56 -3.20
CA TYR A 11 12.37 -6.93 -3.30
C TYR A 11 11.79 -6.53 -4.66
N SER A 12 11.06 -7.43 -5.29
CA SER A 12 10.46 -7.24 -6.62
C SER A 12 9.09 -7.91 -6.68
N ARG A 13 8.09 -7.19 -7.21
CA ARG A 13 6.82 -7.79 -7.62
C ARG A 13 6.97 -8.22 -9.08
N ALA A 14 7.35 -9.47 -9.27
CA ALA A 14 7.61 -10.01 -10.61
C ALA A 14 6.37 -9.93 -11.54
N GLY A 15 6.63 -9.72 -12.83
CA GLY A 15 5.63 -9.84 -13.89
C GLY A 15 4.70 -8.65 -14.03
N VAL A 16 5.10 -7.47 -13.54
CA VAL A 16 4.33 -6.22 -13.71
C VAL A 16 4.53 -5.62 -15.09
N SER A 17 5.71 -5.79 -15.69
CA SER A 17 5.98 -5.40 -17.07
C SER A 17 6.98 -6.36 -17.73
N MET A 18 6.88 -6.50 -19.05
CA MET A 18 7.88 -7.20 -19.86
C MET A 18 9.12 -6.34 -20.15
N SER A 19 9.03 -5.03 -19.93
CA SER A 19 10.18 -4.11 -20.01
C SER A 19 10.98 -4.21 -18.71
N GLU A 20 12.21 -4.72 -18.80
CA GLU A 20 13.11 -4.84 -17.64
C GLU A 20 13.32 -3.48 -16.94
N GLN A 21 13.37 -2.39 -17.71
CA GLN A 21 13.51 -1.05 -17.16
C GLN A 21 12.24 -0.59 -16.44
N ALA A 22 11.05 -0.87 -16.99
CA ALA A 22 9.80 -0.54 -16.33
C ALA A 22 9.60 -1.37 -15.05
N GLN A 23 9.90 -2.67 -15.09
CA GLN A 23 9.87 -3.56 -13.93
C GLN A 23 10.79 -3.05 -12.82
N MET A 24 12.04 -2.70 -13.14
CA MET A 24 13.00 -2.15 -12.17
C MET A 24 12.47 -0.86 -11.53
N TRP A 25 11.94 0.08 -12.31
CA TRP A 25 11.42 1.33 -11.77
C TRP A 25 10.13 1.13 -10.97
N PHE A 26 9.28 0.18 -11.38
CA PHE A 26 8.10 -0.20 -10.61
C PHE A 26 8.49 -0.76 -9.24
N ASP A 27 9.46 -1.68 -9.19
CA ASP A 27 9.93 -2.29 -7.94
C ASP A 27 10.52 -1.23 -6.98
N ARG A 28 11.29 -0.27 -7.52
CA ARG A 28 11.77 0.89 -6.73
C ARG A 28 10.62 1.71 -6.18
N GLY A 29 9.62 2.01 -7.01
CA GLY A 29 8.43 2.76 -6.58
C GLY A 29 7.66 2.04 -5.48
N LEU A 30 7.49 0.72 -5.62
CA LEU A 30 6.82 -0.11 -4.64
C LEU A 30 7.59 -0.16 -3.29
N ASN A 31 8.91 -0.29 -3.32
CA ASN A 31 9.73 -0.24 -2.10
C ASN A 31 9.68 1.13 -1.42
N TRP A 32 9.64 2.23 -2.18
CA TRP A 32 9.42 3.56 -1.61
C TRP A 32 8.02 3.75 -1.02
N VAL A 33 6.98 3.17 -1.63
CA VAL A 33 5.64 3.10 -1.04
C VAL A 33 5.71 2.40 0.31
N PHE A 34 6.35 1.24 0.37
CA PHE A 34 6.49 0.51 1.63
C PHE A 34 7.33 1.26 2.65
N GLY A 35 8.33 2.05 2.25
CA GLY A 35 9.07 2.95 3.14
C GLY A 35 8.34 4.27 3.48
N TYR A 36 7.09 4.45 3.05
CA TYR A 36 6.30 5.68 3.16
C TYR A 36 6.93 6.94 2.56
N ASN A 37 7.86 6.80 1.61
CA ASN A 37 8.34 7.89 0.76
C ASN A 37 7.53 7.97 -0.54
N HIS A 38 6.28 8.40 -0.43
CA HIS A 38 5.34 8.40 -1.55
C HIS A 38 5.73 9.35 -2.68
N ASN A 39 6.42 10.46 -2.39
CA ASN A 39 6.87 11.41 -3.42
C ASN A 39 7.90 10.78 -4.35
N GLU A 40 8.91 10.09 -3.80
CA GLU A 40 9.91 9.40 -4.63
C GLU A 40 9.30 8.15 -5.31
N ALA A 41 8.31 7.51 -4.68
CA ALA A 41 7.56 6.44 -5.33
C ALA A 41 6.87 6.90 -6.62
N ILE A 42 6.22 8.07 -6.60
CA ILE A 42 5.59 8.67 -7.78
C ILE A 42 6.63 8.88 -8.89
N VAL A 43 7.79 9.46 -8.57
CA VAL A 43 8.89 9.65 -9.54
C VAL A 43 9.33 8.33 -10.16
N CYS A 44 9.41 7.26 -9.36
CA CYS A 44 9.75 5.93 -9.86
C CYS A 44 8.67 5.36 -10.79
N PHE A 45 7.39 5.49 -10.44
CA PHE A 45 6.30 5.04 -11.30
C PHE A 45 6.21 5.85 -12.60
N GLU A 46 6.48 7.15 -12.58
CA GLU A 46 6.58 7.97 -13.80
C GLU A 46 7.71 7.46 -14.72
N ARG A 47 8.86 7.06 -14.16
CA ARG A 47 9.95 6.44 -14.94
C ARG A 47 9.58 5.06 -15.47
N ALA A 48 8.81 4.28 -14.71
CA ALA A 48 8.28 3.01 -15.19
C ALA A 48 7.35 3.21 -16.39
N ILE A 49 6.44 4.19 -16.32
CA ILE A 49 5.53 4.56 -17.42
C ILE A 49 6.30 5.10 -18.63
N ALA A 50 7.38 5.86 -18.42
CA ALA A 50 8.21 6.34 -19.52
C ALA A 50 8.89 5.18 -20.29
N ALA A 51 9.18 4.06 -19.61
CA ALA A 51 9.76 2.86 -20.20
C ALA A 51 8.71 1.89 -20.75
N ASP A 52 7.52 1.86 -20.17
CA ASP A 52 6.37 1.07 -20.62
C ASP A 52 5.05 1.84 -20.35
N PRO A 53 4.54 2.58 -21.35
CA PRO A 53 3.32 3.38 -21.18
C PRO A 53 2.07 2.56 -20.87
N ASP A 54 2.07 1.26 -21.18
CA ASP A 54 0.95 0.35 -20.95
C ASP A 54 1.07 -0.41 -19.61
N CYS A 55 2.06 -0.09 -18.76
CA CYS A 55 2.20 -0.67 -17.43
C CYS A 55 1.09 -0.19 -16.48
N ALA A 56 -0.02 -0.94 -16.43
CA ALA A 56 -1.21 -0.61 -15.63
C ALA A 56 -0.89 -0.38 -14.14
N MET A 57 -0.02 -1.21 -13.56
CA MET A 57 0.32 -1.11 -12.15
C MET A 57 1.19 0.11 -11.84
N ALA A 58 1.97 0.63 -12.78
CA ALA A 58 2.71 1.88 -12.57
C ALA A 58 1.76 3.08 -12.53
N HIS A 59 0.75 3.12 -13.42
CA HIS A 59 -0.31 4.13 -13.35
C HIS A 59 -1.12 4.01 -12.05
N TRP A 60 -1.48 2.79 -11.65
CA TRP A 60 -2.10 2.52 -10.36
C TRP A 60 -1.23 2.98 -9.19
N GLY A 61 0.08 2.76 -9.26
CA GLY A 61 1.06 3.12 -8.23
C GLY A 61 1.14 4.62 -7.99
N ILE A 62 1.05 5.44 -9.04
CA ILE A 62 0.94 6.90 -8.91
C ILE A 62 -0.33 7.28 -8.13
N ALA A 63 -1.48 6.74 -8.53
CA ALA A 63 -2.74 7.01 -7.84
C ALA A 63 -2.69 6.59 -6.36
N TYR A 64 -2.14 5.40 -6.08
CA TYR A 64 -1.99 4.87 -4.73
C TYR A 64 -1.10 5.79 -3.88
N ALA A 65 0.09 6.13 -4.37
CA ALA A 65 1.06 6.93 -3.63
C ALA A 65 0.58 8.38 -3.41
N LYS A 66 -0.23 8.93 -4.33
CA LYS A 66 -0.78 10.28 -4.21
C LYS A 66 -1.85 10.41 -3.11
N GLY A 67 -2.56 9.32 -2.82
CA GLY A 67 -3.64 9.31 -1.85
C GLY A 67 -3.19 9.38 -0.38
N PRO A 68 -4.17 9.56 0.54
CA PRO A 68 -3.88 9.55 1.96
C PRO A 68 -3.41 8.16 2.41
N ASN A 69 -2.50 8.11 3.37
CA ASN A 69 -1.98 6.87 3.97
C ASN A 69 -2.07 6.91 5.50
N TYR A 70 -1.58 5.87 6.17
CA TYR A 70 -1.62 5.74 7.63
C TYR A 70 -1.00 6.95 8.37
N ASN A 71 0.07 7.53 7.82
CA ASN A 71 0.84 8.62 8.41
C ASN A 71 0.46 10.01 7.89
N TYR A 72 -0.05 10.12 6.67
CA TYR A 72 -0.46 11.37 6.05
C TYR A 72 -1.92 11.28 5.60
N ARG A 73 -2.81 11.59 6.56
CA ARG A 73 -4.26 11.47 6.45
C ARG A 73 -4.86 12.60 5.60
N TRP A 74 -6.06 12.37 5.09
CA TRP A 74 -6.80 13.33 4.27
C TRP A 74 -7.11 14.66 4.98
N ASP A 75 -7.39 14.62 6.28
CA ASP A 75 -7.62 15.81 7.09
C ASP A 75 -6.33 16.63 7.36
N HIS A 76 -5.16 16.08 7.03
CA HIS A 76 -3.91 16.84 7.01
C HIS A 76 -3.62 17.51 5.66
N PHE A 77 -4.37 17.18 4.60
CA PHE A 77 -4.18 17.79 3.28
C PHE A 77 -4.75 19.20 3.28
N THR A 78 -4.02 20.17 2.73
CA THR A 78 -4.60 21.49 2.40
C THR A 78 -5.59 21.34 1.24
N PRO A 79 -6.52 22.29 1.04
CA PRO A 79 -7.43 22.26 -0.11
C PRO A 79 -6.72 22.07 -1.45
N GLU A 80 -5.58 22.74 -1.66
CA GLU A 80 -4.79 22.62 -2.88
C GLU A 80 -4.22 21.21 -3.06
N VAL A 81 -3.77 20.58 -1.97
CA VAL A 81 -3.26 19.20 -2.00
C VAL A 81 -4.40 18.21 -2.29
N LYS A 82 -5.61 18.44 -1.78
CA LYS A 82 -6.78 17.61 -2.07
C LYS A 82 -7.18 17.69 -3.54
N GLU A 83 -7.20 18.90 -4.12
CA GLU A 83 -7.50 19.11 -5.53
C GLU A 83 -6.47 18.41 -6.44
N ASP A 84 -5.18 18.67 -6.21
CA ASP A 84 -4.07 18.04 -6.95
C ASP A 84 -4.06 16.52 -6.80
N CYS A 85 -4.36 16.00 -5.60
CA CYS A 85 -4.54 14.57 -5.37
C CYS A 85 -5.62 13.98 -6.27
N LEU A 86 -6.83 14.55 -6.26
CA LEU A 86 -7.95 14.01 -7.03
C LEU A 86 -7.74 14.13 -8.54
N GLU A 87 -7.09 15.20 -9.02
CA GLU A 87 -6.73 15.36 -10.42
C GLU A 87 -5.79 14.24 -10.89
N VAL A 88 -4.66 14.07 -10.18
CA VAL A 88 -3.65 13.05 -10.53
C VAL A 88 -4.20 11.64 -10.41
N VAL A 89 -4.96 11.34 -9.35
CA VAL A 89 -5.60 10.03 -9.13
C VAL A 89 -6.57 9.73 -10.26
N THR A 90 -7.43 10.67 -10.64
CA THR A 90 -8.42 10.48 -11.71
C THR A 90 -7.73 10.18 -13.04
N ALA A 91 -6.71 10.96 -13.41
CA ALA A 91 -5.96 10.77 -14.64
C ALA A 91 -5.22 9.42 -14.66
N SER A 92 -4.55 9.08 -13.56
CA SER A 92 -3.75 7.85 -13.45
C SER A 92 -4.61 6.60 -13.46
N LEU A 93 -5.74 6.58 -12.73
CA LEU A 93 -6.66 5.43 -12.74
C LEU A 93 -7.34 5.26 -14.11
N ALA A 94 -7.67 6.35 -14.81
CA ALA A 94 -8.21 6.27 -16.17
C ALA A 94 -7.18 5.77 -17.20
N ALA A 95 -5.88 6.01 -16.96
CA ALA A 95 -4.81 5.42 -17.78
C ALA A 95 -4.64 3.93 -17.45
N ALA A 96 -4.59 3.57 -16.16
CA ALA A 96 -4.47 2.18 -15.71
C ALA A 96 -5.58 1.28 -16.27
N GLU A 97 -6.84 1.74 -16.26
CA GLU A 97 -7.98 0.97 -16.78
C GLU A 97 -7.88 0.58 -18.25
N LYS A 98 -7.12 1.32 -19.07
CA LYS A 98 -6.99 1.03 -20.51
C LYS A 98 -6.13 -0.20 -20.77
N CYS A 99 -5.23 -0.53 -19.86
CA CYS A 99 -4.24 -1.60 -20.01
C CYS A 99 -4.33 -2.67 -18.90
N ALA A 100 -5.09 -2.44 -17.84
CA ALA A 100 -5.23 -3.39 -16.73
C ALA A 100 -6.00 -4.65 -17.14
N ASP A 101 -5.48 -5.80 -16.74
CA ASP A 101 -6.13 -7.10 -16.85
C ASP A 101 -5.99 -7.89 -15.53
N GLY A 102 -6.70 -9.02 -15.43
CA GLY A 102 -6.63 -9.92 -14.28
C GLY A 102 -6.71 -9.21 -12.92
N LEU A 103 -5.75 -9.48 -12.04
CA LEU A 103 -5.67 -8.86 -10.71
C LEU A 103 -5.43 -7.34 -10.78
N ALA A 104 -4.68 -6.83 -11.75
CA ALA A 104 -4.46 -5.39 -11.88
C ALA A 104 -5.77 -4.64 -12.12
N ALA A 105 -6.68 -5.20 -12.93
CA ALA A 105 -8.00 -4.61 -13.16
C ALA A 105 -8.85 -4.56 -11.86
N GLU A 106 -8.75 -5.58 -11.01
CA GLU A 106 -9.44 -5.60 -9.72
C GLU A 106 -8.88 -4.55 -8.75
N LEU A 107 -7.55 -4.42 -8.67
CA LEU A 107 -6.89 -3.43 -7.81
C LEU A 107 -7.16 -2.00 -8.27
N VAL A 108 -7.23 -1.76 -9.59
CA VAL A 108 -7.62 -0.46 -10.16
C VAL A 108 -9.07 -0.13 -9.81
N ALA A 109 -9.98 -1.08 -9.98
CA ALA A 109 -11.39 -0.88 -9.63
C ALA A 109 -11.59 -0.62 -8.14
N ALA A 110 -10.89 -1.35 -7.26
CA ALA A 110 -10.94 -1.14 -5.82
C ALA A 110 -10.38 0.24 -5.43
N LEU A 111 -9.21 0.62 -5.94
CA LEU A 111 -8.55 1.87 -5.55
C LEU A 111 -9.40 3.11 -5.87
N LYS A 112 -10.21 3.07 -6.93
CA LYS A 112 -11.20 4.14 -7.22
C LYS A 112 -12.14 4.43 -6.06
N LEU A 113 -12.51 3.42 -5.29
CA LEU A 113 -13.45 3.55 -4.18
C LEU A 113 -12.84 4.30 -2.99
N ARG A 114 -11.51 4.37 -2.89
CA ARG A 114 -10.79 4.98 -1.77
C ARG A 114 -10.96 6.51 -1.74
N PHE A 115 -11.21 7.12 -2.88
CA PHE A 115 -11.19 8.57 -3.04
C PHE A 115 -12.58 9.21 -3.03
N PRO A 116 -12.75 10.37 -2.39
CA PRO A 116 -14.00 11.11 -2.44
C PRO A 116 -14.27 11.68 -3.83
N ALA A 117 -15.54 11.99 -4.11
CA ALA A 117 -15.96 12.55 -5.39
C ALA A 117 -15.50 14.02 -5.60
N SER A 118 -15.13 14.74 -4.53
CA SER A 118 -14.60 16.10 -4.61
C SER A 118 -13.67 16.43 -3.44
N ALA A 119 -12.83 17.45 -3.60
CA ALA A 119 -11.89 17.93 -2.59
C ALA A 119 -12.58 18.58 -1.38
N GLU A 120 -13.86 18.95 -1.51
CA GLU A 120 -14.67 19.54 -0.45
C GLU A 120 -15.17 18.51 0.58
N VAL A 121 -15.08 17.21 0.28
CA VAL A 121 -15.47 16.15 1.20
C VAL A 121 -14.41 16.05 2.30
N GLU A 122 -14.81 16.33 3.54
CA GLU A 122 -13.92 16.21 4.71
C GLU A 122 -13.96 14.82 5.34
N ASP A 123 -15.15 14.22 5.43
CA ASP A 123 -15.33 12.88 5.95
C ASP A 123 -15.19 11.83 4.83
N ILE A 124 -14.04 11.17 4.82
CA ILE A 124 -13.72 10.11 3.86
C ILE A 124 -13.85 8.70 4.46
N ALA A 125 -14.39 8.56 5.68
CA ALA A 125 -14.64 7.24 6.25
C ALA A 125 -15.49 6.35 5.33
N PRO A 126 -16.55 6.85 4.64
CA PRO A 126 -17.31 6.01 3.71
C PRO A 126 -16.50 5.46 2.53
N THR A 127 -15.52 6.21 2.01
CA THR A 127 -14.69 5.77 0.88
C THR A 127 -13.61 4.81 1.35
N HIS A 128 -13.05 5.02 2.54
CA HIS A 128 -12.14 4.06 3.18
C HIS A 128 -12.84 2.74 3.51
N ASP A 129 -14.07 2.76 4.01
CA ASP A 129 -14.89 1.57 4.25
C ASP A 129 -15.14 0.81 2.93
N ALA A 130 -15.58 1.52 1.88
CA ALA A 130 -15.83 0.90 0.58
C ALA A 130 -14.57 0.28 -0.05
N TYR A 131 -13.42 0.95 0.04
CA TYR A 131 -12.13 0.43 -0.41
C TYR A 131 -11.70 -0.79 0.40
N THR A 132 -11.83 -0.75 1.74
CA THR A 132 -11.48 -1.87 2.62
C THR A 132 -12.34 -3.09 2.31
N ASP A 133 -13.65 -2.92 2.12
CA ASP A 133 -14.55 -4.02 1.79
C ASP A 133 -14.25 -4.61 0.40
N ALA A 134 -13.88 -3.79 -0.58
CA ALA A 134 -13.42 -4.28 -1.88
C ALA A 134 -12.10 -5.07 -1.74
N MET A 135 -11.15 -4.57 -0.97
CA MET A 135 -9.88 -5.26 -0.73
C MET A 135 -10.05 -6.58 0.04
N ARG A 136 -10.99 -6.66 0.99
CA ARG A 136 -11.39 -7.94 1.63
C ARG A 136 -11.86 -8.96 0.60
N GLN A 137 -12.67 -8.54 -0.37
CA GLN A 137 -13.16 -9.42 -1.43
C GLN A 137 -12.06 -9.88 -2.40
N ILE A 138 -11.07 -9.02 -2.68
CA ILE A 138 -9.90 -9.38 -3.48
C ILE A 138 -9.02 -10.35 -2.69
N LEU A 139 -8.74 -10.07 -1.41
CA LEU A 139 -7.99 -10.97 -0.52
C LEU A 139 -8.63 -12.36 -0.41
N ALA A 140 -9.95 -12.45 -0.32
CA ALA A 140 -10.64 -13.74 -0.30
C ALA A 140 -10.43 -14.57 -1.58
N ARG A 141 -10.21 -13.92 -2.74
CA ARG A 141 -9.95 -14.55 -4.04
C ARG A 141 -8.47 -14.81 -4.29
N HIS A 142 -7.59 -14.00 -3.69
CA HIS A 142 -6.13 -14.07 -3.81
C HIS A 142 -5.47 -14.16 -2.43
N PRO A 143 -5.78 -15.20 -1.63
CA PRO A 143 -5.39 -15.24 -0.21
C PRO A 143 -3.89 -15.36 0.04
N ASP A 144 -3.11 -15.74 -0.98
CA ASP A 144 -1.68 -15.99 -0.90
C ASP A 144 -0.86 -14.99 -1.74
N ASP A 145 -1.49 -13.99 -2.39
CA ASP A 145 -0.77 -12.90 -3.07
C ASP A 145 -0.32 -11.88 -2.01
N LEU A 146 1.01 -11.73 -1.84
CA LEU A 146 1.59 -10.96 -0.75
C LEU A 146 1.27 -9.46 -0.84
N GLU A 147 1.17 -8.90 -2.04
CA GLU A 147 0.74 -7.52 -2.20
C GLU A 147 -0.76 -7.35 -1.93
N VAL A 148 -1.61 -8.30 -2.33
CA VAL A 148 -3.04 -8.22 -1.98
C VAL A 148 -3.22 -8.26 -0.47
N ILE A 149 -2.48 -9.13 0.23
CA ILE A 149 -2.45 -9.17 1.69
C ILE A 149 -2.03 -7.80 2.23
N THR A 150 -0.90 -7.26 1.74
CA THR A 150 -0.37 -5.96 2.19
C THR A 150 -1.37 -4.83 1.99
N LEU A 151 -1.97 -4.72 0.81
CA LEU A 151 -2.92 -3.65 0.46
C LEU A 151 -4.24 -3.76 1.25
N ALA A 152 -4.72 -4.98 1.49
CA ALA A 152 -5.92 -5.19 2.30
C ALA A 152 -5.68 -4.83 3.77
N VAL A 153 -4.54 -5.22 4.32
CA VAL A 153 -4.12 -4.87 5.68
C VAL A 153 -3.93 -3.36 5.82
N GLU A 154 -3.29 -2.69 4.86
CA GLU A 154 -3.14 -1.24 4.86
C GLU A 154 -4.50 -0.52 4.83
N ALA A 155 -5.44 -1.00 4.01
CA ALA A 155 -6.80 -0.47 3.96
C ALA A 155 -7.51 -0.57 5.33
N MET A 156 -7.43 -1.74 5.99
CA MET A 156 -7.97 -1.96 7.33
C MET A 156 -7.37 -1.01 8.36
N MET A 157 -6.05 -0.82 8.33
CA MET A 157 -5.35 0.10 9.24
C MET A 157 -5.75 1.56 9.00
N CYS A 158 -5.90 1.97 7.74
CA CYS A 158 -6.26 3.32 7.33
C CYS A 158 -7.71 3.72 7.66
N ARG A 159 -8.57 2.79 8.14
CA ARG A 159 -9.88 3.13 8.71
C ARG A 159 -9.78 3.77 10.09
N THR A 160 -8.76 3.40 10.86
CA THR A 160 -8.50 3.90 12.23
C THR A 160 -7.02 4.28 12.41
N PRO A 161 -6.50 5.22 11.60
CA PRO A 161 -5.07 5.56 11.60
C PRO A 161 -4.65 6.08 12.97
N TRP A 162 -3.55 5.55 13.50
CA TRP A 162 -3.04 5.79 14.86
C TRP A 162 -3.99 5.41 16.01
N GLN A 163 -5.07 4.69 15.72
CA GLN A 163 -6.09 4.26 16.68
C GLN A 163 -6.39 2.77 16.52
N LEU A 164 -5.33 1.96 16.32
CA LEU A 164 -5.49 0.49 16.21
C LEU A 164 -5.76 -0.15 17.57
N TRP A 165 -5.14 0.39 18.63
CA TRP A 165 -5.24 -0.11 20.00
C TRP A 165 -5.66 1.00 20.96
N ASP A 166 -6.46 0.65 21.96
CA ASP A 166 -6.62 1.48 23.15
C ASP A 166 -5.42 1.26 24.07
N LEU A 167 -4.51 2.23 24.11
CA LEU A 167 -3.29 2.19 24.90
C LEU A 167 -3.53 1.99 26.40
N LYS A 168 -4.63 2.53 26.93
CA LYS A 168 -4.93 2.48 28.37
C LYS A 168 -5.52 1.13 28.74
N ALA A 169 -6.43 0.62 27.92
CA ALA A 169 -7.09 -0.66 28.17
C ALA A 169 -6.24 -1.86 27.70
N GLY A 170 -5.28 -1.66 26.79
CA GLY A 170 -4.45 -2.73 26.24
C GLY A 170 -5.24 -3.69 25.35
N VAL A 171 -6.30 -3.20 24.69
CA VAL A 171 -7.19 -3.98 23.81
C VAL A 171 -7.35 -3.26 22.47
N PRO A 172 -7.82 -3.94 21.42
CA PRO A 172 -8.17 -3.28 20.16
C PRO A 172 -9.08 -2.08 20.38
N ALA A 173 -8.82 -0.98 19.69
CA ALA A 173 -9.68 0.19 19.77
C ALA A 173 -11.07 -0.10 19.16
N GLU A 174 -12.09 0.59 19.65
CA GLU A 174 -13.44 0.50 19.10
C GLU A 174 -13.44 0.90 17.61
N GLY A 175 -14.06 0.07 16.77
CA GLY A 175 -14.12 0.29 15.32
C GLY A 175 -12.85 -0.06 14.55
N SER A 176 -11.79 -0.51 15.23
CA SER A 176 -10.56 -0.94 14.54
C SER A 176 -10.66 -2.37 14.01
N ASP A 177 -10.09 -2.57 12.82
CA ASP A 177 -9.93 -3.88 12.18
C ASP A 177 -8.60 -4.57 12.58
N VAL A 178 -7.90 -4.07 13.60
CA VAL A 178 -6.54 -4.51 13.94
C VAL A 178 -6.38 -6.02 14.14
N LEU A 179 -7.39 -6.70 14.70
CA LEU A 179 -7.33 -8.14 14.90
C LEU A 179 -7.42 -8.92 13.59
N GLU A 180 -8.23 -8.44 12.64
CA GLU A 180 -8.33 -9.01 11.30
C GLU A 180 -7.02 -8.77 10.53
N ALA A 181 -6.52 -7.54 10.56
CA ALA A 181 -5.26 -7.14 9.94
C ALA A 181 -4.07 -7.95 10.48
N GLN A 182 -3.97 -8.09 11.81
CA GLN A 182 -2.96 -8.91 12.48
C GLN A 182 -3.06 -10.38 12.06
N ALA A 183 -4.27 -10.95 12.05
CA ALA A 183 -4.48 -12.34 11.67
C ALA A 183 -4.09 -12.62 10.22
N ALA A 184 -4.36 -11.69 9.29
CA ALA A 184 -3.95 -11.80 7.89
C ALA A 184 -2.42 -11.87 7.74
N LEU A 185 -1.69 -10.99 8.44
CA LEU A 185 -0.22 -11.00 8.42
C LEU A 185 0.37 -12.22 9.13
N GLU A 186 -0.16 -12.61 10.30
CA GLU A 186 0.31 -13.81 11.02
C GLU A 186 0.07 -15.09 10.20
N ARG A 187 -1.05 -15.17 9.47
CA ARG A 187 -1.28 -16.24 8.49
C ARG A 187 -0.22 -16.20 7.39
N ALA A 188 0.06 -15.03 6.81
CA ALA A 188 1.05 -14.89 5.76
C ALA A 188 2.42 -15.40 6.21
N PHE A 189 2.91 -14.96 7.37
CA PHE A 189 4.17 -15.42 7.95
C PHE A 189 4.24 -16.93 8.22
N ALA A 190 3.09 -17.56 8.49
CA ALA A 190 3.00 -18.98 8.79
C ALA A 190 2.84 -19.88 7.55
N GLN A 191 2.24 -19.37 6.47
CA GLN A 191 1.71 -20.21 5.39
C GLN A 191 2.11 -19.76 3.98
N VAL A 192 2.49 -18.50 3.78
CA VAL A 192 2.75 -17.96 2.44
C VAL A 192 4.25 -17.79 2.25
N GLU A 193 4.79 -18.42 1.21
CA GLU A 193 6.18 -18.30 0.83
C GLU A 193 6.53 -16.84 0.48
N GLY A 194 7.70 -16.37 0.87
CA GLY A 194 8.14 -15.00 0.62
C GLY A 194 7.62 -13.95 1.60
N ALA A 195 6.68 -14.27 2.51
CA ALA A 195 6.15 -13.29 3.47
C ALA A 195 7.23 -12.65 4.37
N TRP A 196 8.25 -13.42 4.74
CA TRP A 196 9.41 -12.93 5.51
C TRP A 196 10.43 -12.15 4.67
N GLN A 197 10.23 -12.08 3.34
CA GLN A 197 11.03 -11.33 2.39
C GLN A 197 10.21 -10.20 1.74
N HIS A 198 9.00 -9.91 2.25
CA HIS A 198 8.15 -8.87 1.71
C HIS A 198 8.17 -7.62 2.61
N PRO A 199 8.73 -6.49 2.16
CA PRO A 199 8.93 -5.30 2.99
C PRO A 199 7.61 -4.70 3.49
N GLY A 200 6.57 -4.65 2.66
CA GLY A 200 5.23 -4.20 3.08
C GLY A 200 4.63 -5.01 4.24
N ILE A 201 4.54 -6.34 4.12
CA ILE A 201 4.10 -7.24 5.20
C ILE A 201 4.87 -7.04 6.50
N LEU A 202 6.20 -7.00 6.43
CA LEU A 202 7.07 -6.78 7.59
C LEU A 202 6.79 -5.42 8.23
N HIS A 203 6.73 -4.35 7.43
CA HIS A 203 6.55 -2.99 7.90
C HIS A 203 5.16 -2.76 8.51
N LEU A 204 4.10 -3.24 7.86
CA LEU A 204 2.74 -3.12 8.40
C LEU A 204 2.57 -3.90 9.71
N TYR A 205 3.23 -5.06 9.87
CA TYR A 205 3.20 -5.77 11.15
C TYR A 205 3.84 -4.94 12.27
N ILE A 206 4.95 -4.23 11.99
CA ILE A 206 5.57 -3.31 12.95
C ILE A 206 4.57 -2.23 13.38
N HIS A 207 3.91 -1.56 12.43
CA HIS A 207 2.89 -0.54 12.73
C HIS A 207 1.68 -1.09 13.49
N ILE A 208 1.21 -2.30 13.16
CA ILE A 208 0.14 -2.95 13.93
C ILE A 208 0.57 -3.18 15.38
N MET A 209 1.82 -3.59 15.62
CA MET A 209 2.27 -3.97 16.95
C MET A 209 2.79 -2.82 17.80
N GLU A 210 3.17 -1.67 17.21
CA GLU A 210 3.90 -0.58 17.89
C GLU A 210 3.18 -0.04 19.14
N MET A 211 1.85 0.06 19.08
CA MET A 211 0.96 0.53 20.16
C MET A 211 0.17 -0.61 20.84
N SER A 212 0.47 -1.86 20.49
CA SER A 212 -0.19 -3.03 21.06
C SER A 212 0.26 -3.30 22.50
N PRO A 213 -0.44 -4.16 23.26
CA PRO A 213 0.05 -4.65 24.55
C PRO A 213 1.27 -5.58 24.46
N THR A 214 1.68 -6.00 23.24
CA THR A 214 2.81 -6.92 23.02
C THR A 214 3.70 -6.46 21.85
N PRO A 215 4.28 -5.25 21.90
CA PRO A 215 5.07 -4.69 20.80
C PRO A 215 6.30 -5.54 20.46
N GLU A 216 6.81 -6.31 21.42
CA GLU A 216 7.97 -7.19 21.24
C GLU A 216 7.76 -8.27 20.17
N LYS A 217 6.51 -8.60 19.81
CA LYS A 217 6.24 -9.55 18.71
C LYS A 217 6.80 -9.09 17.37
N ALA A 218 6.92 -7.78 17.15
CA ALA A 218 7.41 -7.23 15.88
C ALA A 218 8.95 -7.13 15.80
N LEU A 219 9.70 -7.45 16.85
CA LEU A 219 11.16 -7.33 16.85
C LEU A 219 11.81 -8.12 15.71
N ARG A 220 11.35 -9.35 15.48
CA ARG A 220 11.87 -10.21 14.39
C ARG A 220 11.57 -9.65 13.00
N MET A 221 10.48 -8.89 12.86
CA MET A 221 10.12 -8.26 11.60
C MET A 221 11.00 -7.04 11.35
N GLY A 222 11.31 -6.27 12.41
CA GLY A 222 12.30 -5.19 12.38
C GLY A 222 13.69 -5.70 11.97
N ASP A 223 14.17 -6.77 12.61
CA ASP A 223 15.46 -7.38 12.27
C ASP A 223 15.51 -7.84 10.80
N ALA A 224 14.43 -8.47 10.31
CA ALA A 224 14.35 -8.91 8.91
C ALA A 224 14.32 -7.74 7.91
N LEU A 225 13.69 -6.62 8.27
CA LEU A 225 13.53 -5.49 7.37
C LEU A 225 14.85 -4.74 7.14
N VAL A 226 15.70 -4.62 8.17
CA VAL A 226 17.00 -3.95 8.11
C VAL A 226 17.91 -4.54 7.03
N ASP A 227 17.93 -5.85 6.89
CA ASP A 227 18.76 -6.53 5.89
C ASP A 227 18.11 -6.57 4.49
N LEU A 228 16.77 -6.44 4.43
CA LEU A 228 16.00 -6.61 3.20
C LEU A 228 15.91 -5.34 2.36
N VAL A 229 15.71 -4.18 2.99
CA VAL A 229 15.57 -2.86 2.36
C VAL A 229 16.34 -1.79 3.19
N PRO A 230 17.65 -1.61 2.94
CA PRO A 230 18.55 -0.86 3.83
C PRO A 230 18.42 0.69 3.80
#